data_AF-A0A969T1S1-F1
#
_entry.id   AF-A0A969T1S1-F1
#
_cell.length_a   1.000
_cell.length_b   1.000
_cell.length_c   1.000
_cell.angle_alpha   90.00
_cell.angle_beta   90.00
_cell.angle_gamma   90.00
#
_symmetry.space_group_name_H-M   'P 1'
#
loop_
_entity.id
_entity.type
_entity.pdbx_description
1 polymer ?
#
loop_
_entity_poly.entity_id
_entity_poly.type
_entity_poly.pdbx_seq_one_letter_code
_entity_poly.pdbx_strand_id
1 'polypeptide(L)'
;MTLQTPPPPSITPRQMNLLRVVTAMAWADGGLATEEVDVMLDSFSGIFAADAPQQEVLRQELQDYMMQNIPLEELTPKLQTPEEKEFVLRLGYEVIRSSARSPEEENINDDEAVAYQKLVSLLDLSPETVHQIQAEVEASKDEGSLVDSLTRKLEAFMR
;
A
#
# COMPACT_ATOMS: atom_id res chain seq x y z
N MET A 1 -29.96 -15.80 -18.06
CA MET A 1 -29.41 -15.38 -16.76
C MET A 1 -28.97 -13.94 -16.92
N THR A 2 -29.61 -13.01 -16.22
CA THR A 2 -29.23 -11.59 -16.24
C THR A 2 -27.84 -11.47 -15.65
N LEU A 3 -26.88 -11.07 -16.46
CA LEU A 3 -25.55 -10.66 -16.02
C LEU A 3 -25.76 -9.47 -15.08
N GLN A 4 -25.88 -9.73 -13.77
CA GLN A 4 -25.81 -8.68 -12.77
C GLN A 4 -24.38 -8.16 -12.84
N THR A 5 -24.17 -7.11 -13.62
CA THR A 5 -22.99 -6.26 -13.50
C THR A 5 -22.85 -5.94 -12.01
N PRO A 6 -21.69 -6.23 -11.40
CA PRO A 6 -21.46 -5.86 -10.01
C PRO A 6 -21.79 -4.38 -9.85
N PRO A 7 -22.37 -3.96 -8.70
CA PRO A 7 -22.57 -2.55 -8.44
C PRO A 7 -21.27 -1.80 -8.71
N PRO A 8 -21.33 -0.58 -9.26
CA PRO A 8 -20.12 0.21 -9.47
C PRO A 8 -19.40 0.29 -8.12
N PRO A 9 -18.07 0.05 -8.09
CA PRO A 9 -17.33 0.08 -6.84
C PRO A 9 -17.59 1.42 -6.16
N SER A 10 -17.84 1.37 -4.84
CA SER A 10 -18.08 2.58 -4.04
C SER A 10 -16.86 3.51 -3.98
N ILE A 11 -15.71 3.04 -4.48
CA ILE A 11 -14.44 3.75 -4.60
C ILE A 11 -14.04 3.93 -6.07
N THR A 12 -13.30 5.00 -6.34
CA THR A 12 -12.75 5.27 -7.67
C THR A 12 -11.69 4.22 -8.07
N PRO A 13 -11.45 3.99 -9.37
CA PRO A 13 -10.40 3.09 -9.83
C PRO A 13 -9.02 3.42 -9.24
N ARG A 14 -8.74 4.71 -9.03
CA ARG A 14 -7.50 5.19 -8.40
C ARG A 14 -7.40 4.73 -6.93
N GLN A 15 -8.46 4.96 -6.15
CA GLN A 15 -8.52 4.52 -4.75
C GLN A 15 -8.40 2.99 -4.63
N MET A 16 -9.05 2.25 -5.53
CA MET A 16 -8.95 0.79 -5.59
C MET A 16 -7.53 0.32 -5.92
N ASN A 17 -6.86 0.95 -6.88
CA ASN A 17 -5.48 0.61 -7.22
C ASN A 17 -4.53 0.90 -6.04
N LEU A 18 -4.67 2.05 -5.38
CA LEU A 18 -3.87 2.40 -4.21
C LEU A 18 -4.06 1.42 -3.06
N LEU A 19 -5.31 1.09 -2.71
CA LEU A 19 -5.61 0.08 -1.69
C LEU A 19 -4.93 -1.25 -2.00
N ARG A 20 -5.08 -1.73 -3.24
CA ARG A 20 -4.52 -3.00 -3.69
C ARG A 20 -3.00 -2.99 -3.60
N VAL A 21 -2.35 -1.88 -3.95
CA VAL A 21 -0.90 -1.73 -3.82
C VAL A 21 -0.49 -1.80 -2.36
N VAL A 22 -1.07 -0.97 -1.50
CA VAL A 22 -0.70 -0.90 -0.08
C VAL A 22 -0.88 -2.27 0.57
N THR A 23 -1.97 -2.95 0.23
CA THR A 23 -2.25 -4.30 0.72
C THR A 23 -1.26 -5.32 0.17
N ALA A 24 -1.00 -5.33 -1.13
CA ALA A 24 -0.05 -6.24 -1.76
C ALA A 24 1.35 -6.11 -1.16
N MET A 25 1.78 -4.88 -0.87
CA MET A 25 3.06 -4.63 -0.20
C MET A 25 3.09 -5.24 1.20
N ALA A 26 2.05 -5.01 2.00
CA ALA A 26 2.01 -5.53 3.36
C ALA A 26 1.81 -7.06 3.41
N TRP A 27 1.25 -7.66 2.36
CA TRP A 27 1.24 -9.12 2.18
C TRP A 27 2.60 -9.70 1.77
N ALA A 28 3.39 -8.98 0.96
CA ALA A 28 4.64 -9.48 0.38
C ALA A 28 5.73 -9.77 1.43
N ASP A 29 5.63 -9.16 2.60
CA ASP A 29 6.63 -9.15 3.66
C ASP A 29 6.47 -10.27 4.72
N GLY A 30 5.35 -10.97 4.71
CA GLY A 30 5.07 -12.03 5.70
C GLY A 30 3.60 -12.15 6.10
N GLY A 31 2.75 -11.29 5.55
CA GLY A 31 1.32 -11.24 5.82
C GLY A 31 1.00 -10.16 6.85
N LEU A 32 -0.12 -9.47 6.62
CA LEU A 32 -0.68 -8.55 7.61
C LEU A 32 -1.25 -9.33 8.79
N ALA A 33 -0.91 -8.94 10.02
CA ALA A 33 -1.61 -9.45 11.19
C ALA A 33 -3.10 -9.08 11.10
N THR A 34 -3.99 -9.90 11.66
CA THR A 34 -5.43 -9.61 11.62
C THR A 34 -5.77 -8.25 12.23
N GLU A 35 -5.03 -7.84 13.26
CA GLU A 35 -5.15 -6.51 13.88
C GLU A 35 -4.73 -5.39 12.92
N GLU A 36 -3.66 -5.59 12.16
CA GLU A 36 -3.19 -4.63 11.15
C GLU A 36 -4.18 -4.50 9.98
N VAL A 37 -4.77 -5.61 9.53
CA VAL A 37 -5.85 -5.60 8.55
C VAL A 37 -7.04 -4.81 9.07
N ASP A 38 -7.44 -5.01 10.33
CA ASP A 38 -8.60 -4.32 10.90
C ASP A 38 -8.37 -2.80 10.98
N VAL A 39 -7.17 -2.38 11.40
CA VAL A 39 -6.78 -0.96 11.45
C VAL A 39 -6.72 -0.35 10.04
N MET A 40 -6.18 -1.07 9.05
CA MET A 40 -6.20 -0.63 7.65
C MET A 40 -7.63 -0.45 7.15
N LEU A 41 -8.50 -1.42 7.40
CA LEU A 41 -9.88 -1.38 6.96
C LEU A 41 -10.67 -0.24 7.59
N ASP A 42 -10.50 -0.02 8.90
CA ASP A 42 -11.17 1.08 9.60
C ASP A 42 -10.70 2.44 9.05
N SER A 43 -9.38 2.61 8.89
CA SER A 43 -8.79 3.84 8.39
C SER A 43 -9.18 4.12 6.94
N PHE A 44 -9.04 3.15 6.04
CA PHE A 44 -9.37 3.32 4.63
C PHE A 44 -10.86 3.51 4.41
N SER A 45 -11.70 2.76 5.12
CA SER A 45 -13.14 2.99 5.05
C SER A 45 -13.48 4.40 5.51
N GLY A 46 -12.82 4.94 6.54
CA GLY A 46 -12.99 6.32 7.00
C GLY A 46 -12.52 7.37 5.98
N ILE A 47 -11.41 7.13 5.27
CA ILE A 47 -10.91 8.07 4.25
C ILE A 47 -11.78 8.06 2.99
N PHE A 48 -12.29 6.89 2.59
CA PHE A 48 -13.09 6.76 1.37
C PHE A 48 -14.59 7.02 1.58
N ALA A 49 -15.11 6.84 2.80
CA ALA A 49 -16.53 7.05 3.08
C ALA A 49 -16.86 8.53 3.15
N ALA A 50 -17.98 8.92 2.54
CA ALA A 50 -18.58 10.23 2.77
C ALA A 50 -19.42 10.24 4.07
N ASP A 51 -20.01 9.10 4.46
CA ASP A 51 -20.92 8.96 5.59
C ASP A 51 -20.74 7.62 6.34
N ALA A 52 -21.08 7.58 7.64
CA ALA A 52 -20.98 6.39 8.49
C ALA A 52 -21.62 5.09 7.93
N PRO A 53 -22.84 5.10 7.35
CA PRO A 53 -23.40 3.88 6.74
C PRO A 53 -22.65 3.43 5.48
N GLN A 54 -21.99 4.34 4.76
CA GLN A 54 -21.15 3.98 3.61
C GLN A 54 -19.83 3.36 4.07
N GLN A 55 -19.32 3.76 5.22
CA GLN A 55 -18.10 3.22 5.81
C GLN A 55 -18.20 1.71 6.07
N GLU A 56 -19.32 1.21 6.63
CA GLU A 56 -19.48 -0.23 6.87
C GLU A 56 -19.52 -1.04 5.57
N VAL A 57 -20.17 -0.52 4.53
CA VAL A 57 -20.21 -1.17 3.21
C VAL A 57 -18.82 -1.18 2.59
N LEU A 58 -18.14 -0.03 2.60
CA LEU A 58 -16.77 0.10 2.12
C LEU A 58 -15.83 -0.85 2.86
N ARG A 59 -15.93 -0.96 4.19
CA ARG A 59 -15.11 -1.87 4.98
C ARG A 59 -15.19 -3.31 4.47
N GLN A 60 -16.39 -3.81 4.16
CA GLN A 60 -16.55 -5.15 3.59
C GLN A 60 -15.99 -5.27 2.17
N GLU A 61 -16.24 -4.29 1.30
CA GLU A 61 -15.68 -4.28 -0.05
C GLU A 61 -14.14 -4.25 -0.04
N LEU A 62 -13.57 -3.40 0.80
CA LEU A 62 -12.12 -3.27 0.99
C LEU A 62 -11.54 -4.58 1.49
N GLN A 63 -12.16 -5.23 2.48
CA GLN A 63 -11.72 -6.53 2.99
C GLN A 63 -11.65 -7.58 1.87
N ASP A 64 -12.67 -7.65 1.02
CA ASP A 64 -12.72 -8.57 -0.11
C ASP A 64 -11.59 -8.26 -1.12
N TYR A 65 -11.31 -6.98 -1.39
CA TYR A 65 -10.18 -6.58 -2.24
C TYR A 65 -8.81 -6.87 -1.61
N MET A 66 -8.69 -6.74 -0.29
CA MET A 66 -7.47 -7.04 0.44
C MET A 66 -7.16 -8.54 0.44
N MET A 67 -8.20 -9.39 0.46
CA MET A 67 -8.07 -10.84 0.35
C MET A 67 -7.67 -11.32 -1.06
N GLN A 68 -7.88 -10.52 -2.10
CA GLN A 68 -7.56 -10.90 -3.48
C GLN A 68 -6.05 -10.98 -3.79
N ASN A 69 -5.17 -10.68 -2.83
CA ASN A 69 -3.70 -10.85 -2.87
C ASN A 69 -3.10 -10.68 -4.29
N ILE A 70 -3.33 -9.50 -4.88
CA ILE A 70 -2.90 -9.22 -6.25
C ILE A 70 -1.42 -8.83 -6.21
N PRO A 71 -0.54 -9.47 -7.01
CA PRO A 71 0.88 -9.14 -7.00
C PRO A 71 1.12 -7.73 -7.56
N LEU A 72 2.18 -7.08 -7.09
CA LEU A 72 2.56 -5.72 -7.50
C LEU A 72 2.78 -5.63 -9.01
N GLU A 73 3.25 -6.69 -9.65
CA GLU A 73 3.42 -6.80 -11.11
C GLU A 73 2.13 -6.55 -11.90
N GLU A 74 0.97 -6.87 -11.33
CA GLU A 74 -0.33 -6.60 -11.95
C GLU A 74 -0.89 -5.21 -11.61
N LEU A 75 -0.31 -4.55 -10.60
CA LEU A 75 -0.75 -3.24 -10.12
C LEU A 75 0.13 -2.12 -10.69
N THR A 76 1.43 -2.33 -10.84
CA THR A 76 2.37 -1.38 -11.44
C THR A 76 1.96 -0.85 -12.81
N PRO A 77 1.46 -1.66 -13.77
CA PRO A 77 0.98 -1.13 -15.06
C PRO A 77 -0.33 -0.32 -14.95
N LYS A 78 -1.05 -0.42 -13.82
CA LYS A 78 -2.27 0.36 -13.56
C LYS A 78 -1.97 1.75 -12.97
N LEU A 79 -0.75 1.97 -12.50
CA LEU A 79 -0.27 3.27 -12.03
C LEU A 79 0.11 4.10 -13.26
N GLN A 80 -0.76 5.05 -13.60
CA GLN A 80 -0.58 5.86 -14.81
C GLN A 80 0.23 7.13 -14.54
N THR A 81 0.24 7.59 -13.29
CA THR A 81 0.94 8.83 -12.92
C THR A 81 2.31 8.56 -12.28
N PRO A 82 3.30 9.44 -12.48
CA PRO A 82 4.59 9.34 -11.80
C PRO A 82 4.41 9.40 -10.28
N GLU A 83 3.52 10.25 -9.79
CA GLU A 83 3.22 10.39 -8.36
C GLU A 83 2.75 9.08 -7.72
N GLU A 84 1.88 8.33 -8.41
CA GLU A 84 1.47 7.00 -7.95
C GLU A 84 2.65 6.04 -7.86
N LYS A 85 3.52 6.03 -8.87
CA LYS A 85 4.71 5.16 -8.89
C LYS A 85 5.68 5.50 -7.78
N GLU A 86 5.95 6.79 -7.57
CA GLU A 86 6.79 7.30 -6.48
C GLU A 86 6.21 6.93 -5.12
N PHE A 87 4.89 7.06 -4.97
CA PHE A 87 4.17 6.66 -3.76
C PHE A 87 4.33 5.15 -3.49
N VAL A 88 4.12 4.31 -4.50
CA VAL A 88 4.30 2.86 -4.38
C VAL A 88 5.73 2.50 -3.98
N LEU A 89 6.72 3.14 -4.59
CA LEU A 89 8.12 2.92 -4.25
C LEU A 89 8.42 3.29 -2.79
N ARG A 90 7.89 4.44 -2.35
CA ARG A 90 8.05 4.94 -0.98
C ARG A 90 7.50 3.96 0.03
N LEU A 91 6.28 3.46 -0.20
CA LEU A 91 5.65 2.48 0.67
C LEU A 91 6.46 1.18 0.67
N GLY A 92 6.89 0.71 -0.51
CA GLY A 92 7.68 -0.52 -0.59
C GLY A 92 8.99 -0.46 0.18
N TYR A 93 9.67 0.68 0.15
CA TYR A 93 10.89 0.90 0.93
C TYR A 93 10.63 0.99 2.44
N GLU A 94 9.49 1.56 2.84
CA GLU A 94 9.11 1.64 4.25
C GLU A 94 8.72 0.28 4.84
N VAL A 95 8.05 -0.57 4.05
CA VAL A 95 7.67 -1.91 4.47
C VAL A 95 8.91 -2.75 4.76
N ILE A 96 9.85 -2.85 3.81
CA ILE A 96 11.09 -3.63 4.02
C ILE A 96 11.90 -3.10 5.21
N ARG A 97 11.90 -1.78 5.43
CA ARG A 97 12.62 -1.17 6.55
C ARG A 97 11.93 -1.42 7.89
N SER A 98 10.60 -1.42 7.91
CA SER A 98 9.80 -1.67 9.12
C SER A 98 9.70 -3.15 9.45
N SER A 99 9.92 -4.04 8.47
CA SER A 99 9.95 -5.49 8.64
C SER A 99 11.18 -6.01 9.36
N ALA A 100 12.24 -5.20 9.48
CA ALA A 100 13.44 -5.53 10.24
C ALA A 100 13.07 -6.03 11.64
N ARG A 101 13.00 -7.36 11.79
CA ARG A 101 12.39 -8.05 12.94
C ARG A 101 13.13 -7.80 14.25
N SER A 102 14.31 -7.23 14.15
CA SER A 102 15.16 -6.86 15.26
C SER A 102 15.82 -5.50 14.96
N PRO A 103 15.78 -4.52 15.88
CA PRO A 103 16.54 -3.27 15.74
C PRO A 103 18.07 -3.47 15.70
N GLU A 104 18.55 -4.70 15.86
CA GLU A 104 19.96 -5.11 15.85
C GLU A 104 20.37 -5.86 14.56
N GLU A 105 19.44 -6.18 13.65
CA GLU A 105 19.75 -6.76 12.34
C GLU A 105 19.89 -5.66 11.25
N GLU A 106 20.66 -5.95 10.20
CA GLU A 106 20.76 -5.06 9.04
C GLU A 106 19.35 -4.71 8.52
N ASN A 107 19.06 -3.41 8.34
CA ASN A 107 17.70 -2.88 8.09
C ASN A 107 16.97 -3.50 6.87
N ILE A 108 17.66 -4.21 5.98
CA ILE A 108 17.13 -4.84 4.77
C ILE A 108 17.96 -6.11 4.50
N ASN A 109 17.32 -7.28 4.39
CA ASN A 109 17.99 -8.52 4.00
C ASN A 109 18.13 -8.67 2.46
N ASP A 110 18.92 -9.64 1.98
CA ASP A 110 19.12 -9.87 0.54
C ASP A 110 17.81 -10.16 -0.23
N ASP A 111 16.86 -10.88 0.37
CA ASP A 111 15.56 -11.20 -0.24
C ASP A 111 14.67 -9.95 -0.40
N GLU A 112 14.64 -9.08 0.61
CA GLU A 112 13.94 -7.79 0.61
C GLU A 112 14.56 -6.83 -0.39
N ALA A 113 15.90 -6.77 -0.45
CA ALA A 113 16.62 -5.97 -1.43
C ALA A 113 16.28 -6.43 -2.87
N VAL A 114 16.19 -7.74 -3.12
CA VAL A 114 15.79 -8.30 -4.41
C VAL A 114 14.33 -7.97 -4.73
N ALA A 115 13.41 -8.09 -3.77
CA ALA A 115 12.00 -7.73 -3.96
C ALA A 115 11.83 -6.24 -4.27
N TYR A 116 12.53 -5.38 -3.54
CA TYR A 116 12.54 -3.95 -3.76
C TYR A 116 13.14 -3.56 -5.11
N GLN A 117 14.25 -4.17 -5.50
CA GLN A 117 14.87 -3.90 -6.79
C GLN A 117 14.00 -4.35 -7.97
N LYS A 118 13.24 -5.44 -7.80
CA LYS A 118 12.18 -5.80 -8.76
C LYS A 118 11.11 -4.73 -8.83
N LEU A 119 10.63 -4.20 -7.70
CA LEU A 119 9.64 -3.12 -7.67
C LEU A 119 10.15 -1.87 -8.40
N VAL A 120 11.38 -1.42 -8.12
CA VAL A 120 12.02 -0.29 -8.83
C VAL A 120 12.03 -0.54 -10.34
N SER A 121 12.39 -1.75 -10.75
CA SER A 121 12.46 -2.13 -12.16
C SER A 121 11.08 -2.15 -12.83
N LEU A 122 10.03 -2.53 -12.11
CA LEU A 122 8.64 -2.54 -12.61
C LEU A 122 8.05 -1.13 -12.71
N LEU A 123 8.43 -0.24 -11.81
CA LEU A 123 7.95 1.14 -11.78
C LEU A 123 8.60 2.00 -12.87
N ASP A 124 9.74 1.57 -13.42
CA ASP A 124 10.51 2.29 -14.44
C ASP A 124 10.86 3.72 -13.96
N LEU A 125 11.33 3.82 -12.70
CA LEU A 125 11.69 5.09 -12.07
C LEU A 125 13.19 5.37 -12.18
N SER A 126 13.54 6.64 -12.28
CA SER A 126 14.94 7.08 -12.29
C SER A 126 15.62 6.77 -10.95
N PRO A 127 16.90 6.37 -10.95
CA PRO A 127 17.64 6.08 -9.72
C PRO A 127 17.76 7.31 -8.81
N GLU A 128 17.75 8.52 -9.36
CA GLU A 128 17.71 9.77 -8.58
C GLU A 128 16.44 9.88 -7.73
N THR A 129 15.28 9.63 -8.34
CA THR A 129 13.97 9.61 -7.66
C THR A 129 13.92 8.54 -6.58
N VAL A 130 14.45 7.35 -6.88
CA VAL A 130 14.55 6.25 -5.92
C VAL A 130 15.37 6.66 -4.70
N HIS A 131 16.57 7.20 -4.91
CA HIS A 131 17.43 7.66 -3.82
C HIS A 131 16.80 8.78 -2.99
N GLN A 132 16.12 9.72 -3.65
CA GLN A 132 15.42 10.80 -2.95
C GLN A 132 14.33 10.24 -2.03
N ILE A 133 13.49 9.34 -2.55
CA ILE A 133 12.41 8.72 -1.78
C ILE A 133 12.96 7.91 -0.60
N GLN A 134 14.04 7.16 -0.81
CA GLN A 134 14.71 6.42 0.26
C GLN A 134 15.19 7.36 1.36
N ALA A 135 15.90 8.44 0.99
CA ALA A 135 16.38 9.42 1.95
C ALA A 135 15.25 10.12 2.72
N GLU A 136 14.13 10.39 2.06
CA GLU A 136 12.93 10.96 2.70
C GLU A 136 12.32 9.99 3.71
N VAL A 137 12.24 8.70 3.39
CA VAL A 137 11.76 7.66 4.31
C VAL A 137 12.74 7.48 5.46
N GLU A 138 14.04 7.41 5.19
CA GLU A 138 15.09 7.30 6.21
C GLU A 138 15.04 8.46 7.21
N ALA A 139 14.84 9.68 6.72
CA ALA A 139 14.66 10.89 7.53
C ALA A 139 13.32 10.93 8.28
N SER A 140 12.30 10.24 7.77
CA SER A 140 11.01 10.09 8.44
C SER A 140 11.16 9.11 9.61
N LYS A 141 11.11 9.65 10.84
CA LYS A 141 11.04 8.85 12.07
C LYS A 141 9.58 8.53 12.39
N ASP A 142 8.96 7.67 11.60
CA ASP A 142 7.63 7.17 11.95
C ASP A 142 7.79 6.12 13.06
N GLU A 143 7.59 6.53 14.31
CA GLU A 143 7.61 5.65 15.50
C GLU A 143 6.28 4.89 15.69
N GLY A 144 5.52 4.67 14.60
CA GLY A 144 4.21 4.02 14.61
C GLY A 144 4.23 2.61 14.02
N SER A 145 3.09 1.91 14.11
CA SER A 145 2.88 0.69 13.33
C SER A 145 3.00 0.98 11.83
N LEU A 146 3.52 0.02 11.05
CA LEU A 146 3.62 0.09 9.60
C LEU A 146 2.31 0.63 8.99
N VAL A 147 1.19 0.02 9.38
CA VAL A 147 -0.15 0.38 8.92
C VAL A 147 -0.50 1.84 9.21
N ASP A 148 -0.10 2.34 10.37
CA ASP A 148 -0.38 3.71 10.79
C ASP A 148 0.33 4.74 9.90
N SER A 149 1.59 4.44 9.53
CA SER A 149 2.34 5.28 8.60
C SER A 149 1.79 5.20 7.17
N LEU A 150 1.47 3.99 6.70
CA LEU A 150 0.86 3.77 5.38
C LEU A 150 -0.47 4.52 5.24
N THR A 151 -1.33 4.42 6.25
CA THR A 151 -2.62 5.11 6.32
C THR A 151 -2.45 6.63 6.27
N ARG A 152 -1.58 7.20 7.12
CA ARG A 152 -1.36 8.65 7.18
C ARG A 152 -0.85 9.21 5.87
N LYS A 153 0.05 8.50 5.21
CA LYS A 153 0.58 8.91 3.91
C LYS A 153 -0.46 8.82 2.81
N LEU A 154 -1.32 7.79 2.84
CA LEU A 154 -2.41 7.68 1.89
C LEU A 154 -3.44 8.80 2.08
N GLU A 155 -3.79 9.13 3.33
CA GLU A 155 -4.67 10.26 3.64
C GLU A 155 -4.06 11.58 3.12
N ALA A 156 -2.77 11.81 3.37
CA ALA A 156 -2.06 12.99 2.89
C ALA A 156 -2.00 13.07 1.35
N PHE A 157 -1.88 11.92 0.66
CA PHE A 157 -1.88 11.85 -0.79
C PHE A 157 -3.27 12.09 -1.42
N MET A 158 -4.34 11.77 -0.69
CA MET A 158 -5.71 11.94 -1.15
C MET A 158 -6.32 13.32 -0.86
N ARG A 159 -5.62 14.15 -0.08
CA ARG A 159 -6.07 15.48 0.33
C ARG A 159 -5.63 16.56 -0.66
#